data_AF-A0A268P0H6-F1
#
_entry.id   AF-A0A268P0H6-F1
#
_cell.length_a   1.000
_cell.length_b   1.000
_cell.length_c   1.000
_cell.angle_alpha   90.00
_cell.angle_beta   90.00
_cell.angle_gamma   90.00
#
_symmetry.space_group_name_H-M   'P 1'
#
loop_
_entity.id
_entity.type
_entity.pdbx_description
1 polymer ?
#
loop_
_entity_poly.entity_id
_entity_poly.type
_entity_poly.pdbx_seq_one_letter_code
_entity_poly.pdbx_strand_id
1 'polypeptide(L)'
;MFLRKANKQENEQVKREPEPIKIELDESDCQKQIGFIDLHASDLEYIHLLYPLVNEHIAPITEAFYEKLLEQPHLRQLVTTHSSIDALKQTLKQHILEMFEGKVDAAFFAKRKRIAQTHVRIGLKTKWYIGAFHNLQLELQRMIVKHFKSGNEQFLAFCAVGKFINFEQQLVLEAYEEEERRIRLKFEKHKDTYIGQVRHALQNIEHLIGKMEQSVQKAAVQSQSIETLTDEGKFHSARSLDASKSGQLQVDRQSGHMDHIQACIKQIEASMNELTTLSTQFEEVVAIVKQIADQTTLLSLNASIEAAQAGDYGRGFAVVADQVRKLAIKTKDSSGHVASLVSDVHAQRKLVEHSISEVVQAVEQGISSMETMETCFEQILHFGQTNEAHFGEIQSNVSQLHVSIAEQMKAVVSSAAAAIEQLAAQTANYEQSIEKKTEDEITTLSGHS
;
A
#
# COMPACT_ATOMS: atom_id res chain seq x y z
N MET A 1 41.09 -78.17 15.89
CA MET A 1 42.02 -79.07 16.58
C MET A 1 42.74 -79.94 15.55
N PHE A 2 43.84 -79.46 14.93
CA PHE A 2 44.87 -80.26 14.22
C PHE A 2 45.94 -79.29 13.66
N LEU A 3 46.94 -78.96 14.47
CA LEU A 3 48.25 -78.46 14.00
C LEU A 3 49.30 -78.89 15.02
N ARG A 4 49.96 -80.02 14.78
CA ARG A 4 51.22 -80.37 15.45
C ARG A 4 52.02 -81.37 14.60
N LYS A 5 53.31 -81.06 14.46
CA LYS A 5 54.40 -81.73 13.71
C LYS A 5 54.51 -81.20 12.27
N ALA A 6 55.64 -80.66 11.80
CA ALA A 6 57.00 -80.64 12.33
C ALA A 6 57.80 -79.50 11.66
N ASN A 7 58.60 -78.75 12.43
CA ASN A 7 60.06 -78.72 12.26
C ASN A 7 60.70 -78.00 13.45
N LYS A 8 61.66 -78.67 14.09
CA LYS A 8 62.48 -78.16 15.18
C LYS A 8 63.74 -77.58 14.57
N GLN A 9 63.91 -76.28 14.64
CA GLN A 9 65.22 -75.63 14.82
C GLN A 9 64.98 -74.32 15.56
N GLU A 10 65.66 -74.19 16.69
CA GLU A 10 65.56 -73.09 17.65
C GLU A 10 66.03 -71.78 17.01
N ASN A 11 65.17 -70.75 17.08
CA ASN A 11 65.64 -69.40 17.37
C ASN A 11 64.54 -68.63 18.12
N GLU A 12 64.99 -67.76 19.01
CA GLU A 12 64.30 -67.29 20.21
C GLU A 12 62.93 -66.62 20.01
N GLN A 13 62.03 -66.94 20.94
CA GLN A 13 60.71 -66.36 21.11
C GLN A 13 60.77 -64.89 21.57
N VAL A 14 60.18 -63.99 20.79
CA VAL A 14 59.32 -62.94 21.35
C VAL A 14 57.89 -63.47 21.28
N LYS A 15 57.42 -64.10 22.36
CA LYS A 15 56.00 -64.45 22.54
C LYS A 15 55.21 -63.16 22.75
N ARG A 16 54.52 -62.67 21.71
CA ARG A 16 53.26 -61.94 21.92
C ARG A 16 52.14 -62.97 21.87
N GLU A 17 51.32 -63.03 22.92
CA GLU A 17 50.05 -63.77 22.88
C GLU A 17 49.20 -63.18 21.75
N PRO A 18 48.57 -64.00 20.88
CA PRO A 18 47.69 -63.46 19.85
C PRO A 18 46.46 -62.84 20.52
N GLU A 19 46.26 -61.53 20.32
CA GLU A 19 45.02 -60.85 20.70
C GLU A 19 43.82 -61.55 20.03
N PRO A 20 42.68 -61.67 20.73
CA PRO A 20 41.52 -62.39 20.18
C PRO A 20 40.99 -61.67 18.94
N ILE A 21 40.96 -62.40 17.82
CA ILE A 21 40.38 -61.97 16.55
C ILE A 21 38.87 -61.83 16.76
N LYS A 22 38.34 -60.61 16.61
CA LYS A 22 36.94 -60.30 16.87
C LYS A 22 36.38 -59.28 15.88
N ILE A 23 35.08 -59.43 15.62
CA ILE A 23 34.23 -58.43 14.98
C ILE A 23 33.51 -57.71 16.12
N GLU A 24 33.90 -56.46 16.41
CA GLU A 24 33.32 -55.64 17.49
C GLU A 24 32.73 -54.37 16.85
N LEU A 25 31.48 -54.46 16.38
CA LEU A 25 30.76 -53.37 15.73
C LEU A 25 29.43 -53.12 16.43
N ASP A 26 29.13 -51.87 16.76
CA ASP A 26 27.87 -51.46 17.41
C ASP A 26 26.75 -51.09 16.40
N GLU A 27 27.08 -50.95 15.11
CA GLU A 27 26.14 -50.53 14.06
C GLU A 27 25.34 -51.71 13.49
N SER A 28 24.00 -51.65 13.58
CA SER A 28 23.11 -52.75 13.16
C SER A 28 23.19 -53.10 11.68
N ASP A 29 23.63 -52.18 10.82
CA ASP A 29 23.67 -52.38 9.37
C ASP A 29 24.98 -53.04 8.91
N CYS A 30 26.12 -52.63 9.49
CA CYS A 30 27.40 -53.30 9.27
C CYS A 30 27.38 -54.77 9.70
N GLN A 31 26.73 -55.08 10.83
CA GLN A 31 26.53 -56.46 11.27
C GLN A 31 25.70 -57.27 10.26
N LYS A 32 24.69 -56.66 9.63
CA LYS A 32 23.90 -57.30 8.58
C LYS A 32 24.70 -57.52 7.31
N GLN A 33 25.51 -56.54 6.89
CA GLN A 33 26.40 -56.65 5.72
C GLN A 33 27.38 -57.82 5.88
N ILE A 34 28.04 -57.91 7.04
CA ILE A 34 28.95 -59.00 7.41
C ILE A 34 28.21 -60.35 7.43
N GLY A 35 27.01 -60.38 8.04
CA GLY A 35 26.18 -61.58 8.08
C GLY A 35 25.71 -62.03 6.70
N PHE A 36 25.40 -61.11 5.79
CA PHE A 36 24.92 -61.41 4.44
C PHE A 36 25.98 -62.08 3.55
N ILE A 37 27.26 -61.76 3.77
CA ILE A 37 28.38 -62.35 3.03
C ILE A 37 29.03 -63.55 3.75
N ASP A 38 28.41 -64.02 4.84
CA ASP A 38 28.93 -65.07 5.71
C ASP A 38 30.38 -64.82 6.17
N LEU A 39 30.75 -63.57 6.48
CA LEU A 39 32.09 -63.24 7.00
C LEU A 39 32.14 -63.53 8.51
N HIS A 40 32.79 -64.62 8.88
CA HIS A 40 32.89 -65.06 10.27
C HIS A 40 34.26 -64.74 10.89
N ALA A 41 34.36 -64.83 12.22
CA ALA A 41 35.63 -64.69 12.92
C ALA A 41 36.69 -65.69 12.41
N SER A 42 36.29 -66.89 11.98
CA SER A 42 37.19 -67.87 11.37
C SER A 42 37.77 -67.39 10.03
N ASP A 43 37.03 -66.59 9.24
CA ASP A 43 37.58 -65.99 8.02
C ASP A 43 38.63 -64.92 8.37
N LEU A 44 38.42 -64.15 9.44
CA LEU A 44 39.40 -63.18 9.96
C LEU A 44 40.67 -63.87 10.49
N GLU A 45 40.56 -65.06 11.08
CA GLU A 45 41.70 -65.89 11.47
C GLU A 45 42.54 -66.29 10.24
N TYR A 46 41.87 -66.68 9.15
CA TYR A 46 42.55 -66.98 7.88
C TYR A 46 43.19 -65.74 7.24
N ILE A 47 42.52 -64.59 7.31
CA ILE A 47 43.06 -63.31 6.85
C ILE A 47 44.31 -62.93 7.66
N HIS A 48 44.27 -63.06 8.99
CA HIS A 48 45.43 -62.80 9.84
C HIS A 48 46.61 -63.74 9.54
N LEU A 49 46.34 -65.01 9.24
CA LEU A 49 47.36 -65.98 8.85
C LEU A 49 48.12 -65.55 7.57
N LEU A 50 47.45 -64.84 6.68
CA LEU A 50 48.06 -64.31 5.44
C LEU A 50 48.91 -63.05 5.68
N TYR A 51 48.79 -62.38 6.83
CA TYR A 51 49.49 -61.12 7.11
C TYR A 51 51.01 -61.17 6.88
N PRO A 52 51.77 -62.15 7.42
CA PRO A 52 53.22 -62.18 7.23
C PRO A 52 53.60 -62.32 5.74
N LEU A 53 52.83 -63.12 5.01
CA LEU A 53 53.03 -63.36 3.58
C LEU A 53 52.72 -62.11 2.75
N VAL A 54 51.60 -61.43 3.05
CA VAL A 54 51.22 -60.17 2.43
C VAL A 54 52.26 -59.09 2.74
N ASN A 55 52.77 -59.02 3.97
CA ASN A 55 53.79 -58.06 4.36
C ASN A 55 55.12 -58.27 3.62
N GLU A 56 55.53 -59.53 3.42
CA GLU A 56 56.70 -59.86 2.60
C GLU A 56 56.51 -59.44 1.13
N HIS A 57 55.30 -59.61 0.59
CA HIS A 57 54.97 -59.33 -0.81
C HIS A 57 54.30 -57.96 -1.05
N ILE A 58 54.31 -57.06 -0.05
CA ILE A 58 53.52 -55.83 -0.12
C ILE A 58 54.03 -54.87 -1.21
N ALA A 59 55.35 -54.85 -1.44
CA ALA A 59 55.97 -54.05 -2.49
C ALA A 59 55.53 -54.50 -3.90
N PRO A 60 55.69 -55.78 -4.30
CA PRO A 60 55.23 -56.22 -5.63
C PRO A 60 53.71 -56.13 -5.80
N ILE A 61 52.90 -56.36 -4.75
CA ILE A 61 51.43 -56.21 -4.80
C ILE A 61 51.05 -54.76 -5.12
N THR A 62 51.62 -53.80 -4.40
CA THR A 62 51.31 -52.38 -4.63
C THR A 62 51.89 -51.85 -5.94
N GLU A 63 53.02 -52.37 -6.40
CA GLU A 63 53.57 -52.05 -7.71
C GLU A 63 52.65 -52.51 -8.84
N ALA A 64 52.23 -53.77 -8.84
CA ALA A 64 51.32 -54.33 -9.84
C ALA A 64 49.96 -53.60 -9.85
N PHE A 65 49.45 -53.22 -8.67
CA PHE A 65 48.22 -52.44 -8.56
C PHE A 65 48.32 -51.10 -9.29
N TYR A 66 49.37 -50.32 -9.03
CA TYR A 66 49.55 -49.01 -9.67
C TYR A 66 49.95 -49.14 -11.14
N GLU A 67 50.74 -50.13 -11.52
CA GLU A 67 51.06 -50.40 -12.93
C GLU A 67 49.77 -50.56 -13.75
N LYS A 68 48.84 -51.39 -13.25
CA LYS A 68 47.56 -51.63 -13.92
C LYS A 68 46.65 -50.40 -13.92
N LEU A 69 46.59 -49.68 -12.80
CA LEU A 69 45.80 -48.47 -12.67
C LEU A 69 46.28 -47.35 -13.62
N LEU A 70 47.60 -47.22 -13.77
CA LEU A 70 48.23 -46.18 -14.58
C LEU A 70 48.18 -46.46 -16.09
N GLU A 71 47.77 -47.65 -16.52
CA GLU A 71 47.41 -47.92 -17.93
C GLU A 71 46.25 -47.02 -18.39
N GLN A 72 45.40 -46.58 -17.47
CA GLN A 72 44.26 -45.70 -17.76
C GLN A 72 44.68 -44.22 -17.66
N PRO A 73 44.71 -43.46 -18.77
CA PRO A 73 45.24 -42.09 -18.77
C PRO A 73 44.51 -41.14 -17.80
N HIS A 74 43.20 -41.29 -17.67
CA HIS A 74 42.39 -40.45 -16.78
C HIS A 74 42.61 -40.77 -15.29
N LEU A 75 42.89 -42.02 -14.91
CA LEU A 75 43.25 -42.37 -13.54
C LEU A 75 44.65 -41.87 -13.19
N ARG A 76 45.58 -41.93 -14.14
CA ARG A 76 46.91 -41.32 -14.02
C ARG A 76 46.81 -39.83 -13.74
N GLN A 77 45.99 -39.11 -14.52
CA GLN A 77 45.74 -37.69 -14.30
C GLN A 77 45.18 -37.44 -12.90
N LEU A 78 44.15 -38.20 -12.50
CA LEU A 78 43.52 -38.07 -11.18
C LEU A 78 44.53 -38.24 -10.04
N VAL A 79 45.40 -39.25 -10.13
CA VAL A 79 46.48 -39.48 -9.17
C VAL A 79 47.42 -38.28 -9.11
N THR A 80 47.90 -37.79 -10.25
CA THR A 80 48.84 -36.65 -10.30
C THR A 80 48.23 -35.31 -9.88
N THR A 81 46.91 -35.15 -10.02
CA THR A 81 46.19 -33.94 -9.60
C THR A 81 46.06 -33.85 -8.08
N HIS A 82 45.84 -34.99 -7.41
CA HIS A 82 45.55 -35.01 -5.98
C HIS A 82 46.70 -35.52 -5.11
N SER A 83 47.72 -36.17 -5.69
CA SER A 83 48.86 -36.72 -4.94
C SER A 83 50.04 -37.11 -5.85
N SER A 84 50.98 -37.90 -5.34
CA SER A 84 52.02 -38.57 -6.11
C SER A 84 51.89 -40.09 -6.00
N ILE A 85 52.36 -40.81 -7.02
CA ILE A 85 52.33 -42.29 -7.02
C ILE A 85 53.09 -42.84 -5.82
N ASP A 86 54.25 -42.29 -5.48
CA ASP A 86 55.05 -42.76 -4.36
C ASP A 86 54.35 -42.57 -3.01
N ALA A 87 53.69 -41.42 -2.81
CA ALA A 87 52.92 -41.17 -1.59
C ALA A 87 51.71 -42.11 -1.49
N LEU A 88 50.98 -42.31 -2.60
CA LEU A 88 49.83 -43.21 -2.64
C LEU A 88 50.23 -44.69 -2.50
N LYS A 89 51.38 -45.09 -3.03
CA LYS A 89 51.95 -46.43 -2.79
C LYS A 89 52.12 -46.66 -1.28
N GLN A 90 52.67 -45.70 -0.53
CA GLN A 90 52.84 -45.87 0.91
C GLN A 90 51.51 -45.97 1.66
N THR A 91 50.51 -45.15 1.30
CA THR A 91 49.20 -45.22 1.95
C THR A 91 48.44 -46.48 1.58
N LEU A 92 48.55 -46.97 0.34
CA LEU A 92 47.95 -48.24 -0.10
C LEU A 92 48.63 -49.44 0.57
N LYS A 93 49.96 -49.43 0.74
CA LYS A 93 50.68 -50.47 1.50
C LYS A 93 50.09 -50.59 2.89
N GLN A 94 49.98 -49.46 3.60
CA GLN A 94 49.40 -49.42 4.93
C GLN A 94 47.94 -49.89 4.94
N HIS A 95 47.12 -49.45 3.96
CA HIS A 95 45.73 -49.86 3.84
C HIS A 95 45.58 -51.37 3.65
N ILE A 96 46.37 -51.98 2.76
CA ILE A 96 46.35 -53.42 2.51
C ILE A 96 46.80 -54.17 3.76
N LEU A 97 47.91 -53.78 4.41
CA LEU A 97 48.36 -54.45 5.63
C LEU A 97 47.28 -54.47 6.72
N GLU A 98 46.58 -53.35 6.90
CA GLU A 98 45.44 -53.24 7.84
C GLU A 98 44.29 -54.20 7.50
N MET A 99 44.06 -54.51 6.22
CA MET A 99 43.06 -55.52 5.83
C MET A 99 43.40 -56.90 6.38
N PHE A 100 44.69 -57.18 6.57
CA PHE A 100 45.18 -58.47 7.04
C PHE A 100 45.49 -58.50 8.54
N GLU A 101 45.25 -57.42 9.30
CA GLU A 101 45.47 -57.42 10.76
C GLU A 101 44.49 -58.34 11.51
N GLY A 102 43.37 -58.73 10.89
CA GLY A 102 42.38 -59.63 11.48
C GLY A 102 41.46 -58.94 12.50
N LYS A 103 41.38 -57.59 12.48
CA LYS A 103 40.54 -56.80 13.38
C LYS A 103 39.52 -56.00 12.58
N VAL A 104 38.24 -56.17 12.92
CA VAL A 104 37.14 -55.39 12.35
C VAL A 104 36.37 -54.75 13.50
N ASP A 105 36.77 -53.52 13.84
CA ASP A 105 36.17 -52.72 14.91
C ASP A 105 35.62 -51.39 14.38
N ALA A 106 35.00 -50.60 15.26
CA ALA A 106 34.46 -49.29 14.90
C ALA A 106 35.54 -48.32 14.34
N ALA A 107 36.79 -48.44 14.78
CA ALA A 107 37.89 -47.59 14.31
C ALA A 107 38.32 -47.96 12.88
N PHE A 108 38.39 -49.26 12.58
CA PHE A 108 38.57 -49.80 11.24
C PHE A 108 37.49 -49.27 10.31
N PHE A 109 36.22 -49.42 10.69
CA PHE A 109 35.08 -48.97 9.89
C PHE A 109 35.12 -47.45 9.62
N ALA A 110 35.31 -46.63 10.66
CA ALA A 110 35.39 -45.17 10.53
C ALA A 110 36.52 -44.74 9.59
N LYS A 111 37.65 -45.45 9.62
CA LYS A 111 38.77 -45.22 8.71
C LYS A 111 38.42 -45.59 7.26
N ARG A 112 37.78 -46.74 7.03
CA ARG A 112 37.34 -47.17 5.68
C ARG A 112 36.30 -46.22 5.09
N LYS A 113 35.34 -45.78 5.90
CA LYS A 113 34.36 -44.74 5.51
C LYS A 113 35.04 -43.43 5.11
N ARG A 114 36.06 -42.97 5.84
CA ARG A 114 36.83 -41.77 5.48
C ARG A 114 37.58 -41.94 4.16
N ILE A 115 38.19 -43.10 3.94
CA ILE A 115 38.88 -43.41 2.68
C ILE A 115 37.89 -43.42 1.52
N ALA A 116 36.72 -44.06 1.68
CA ALA A 116 35.66 -44.05 0.68
C ALA A 116 35.23 -42.62 0.32
N GLN A 117 34.95 -41.78 1.32
CA GLN A 117 34.61 -40.37 1.14
C GLN A 117 35.71 -39.57 0.42
N THR A 118 36.99 -39.87 0.65
CA THR A 118 38.09 -39.24 -0.09
C THR A 118 38.03 -39.60 -1.57
N HIS A 119 37.75 -40.85 -1.92
CA HIS A 119 37.65 -41.28 -3.33
C HIS A 119 36.44 -40.67 -4.05
N VAL A 120 35.31 -40.56 -3.34
CA VAL A 120 34.13 -39.82 -3.80
C VAL A 120 34.50 -38.35 -4.06
N ARG A 121 35.21 -37.70 -3.14
CA ARG A 121 35.59 -36.28 -3.23
C ARG A 121 36.54 -35.97 -4.38
N ILE A 122 37.50 -36.86 -4.66
CA ILE A 122 38.41 -36.68 -5.81
C ILE A 122 37.74 -37.07 -7.13
N GLY A 123 36.48 -37.49 -7.13
CA GLY A 123 35.76 -37.86 -8.36
C GLY A 123 36.26 -39.16 -9.00
N LEU A 124 36.79 -40.09 -8.20
CA LEU A 124 37.05 -41.44 -8.72
C LEU A 124 35.71 -42.08 -9.04
N LYS A 125 35.50 -42.58 -10.26
CA LYS A 125 34.24 -43.24 -10.63
C LYS A 125 34.16 -44.64 -10.01
N THR A 126 32.98 -45.03 -9.53
CA THR A 126 32.72 -46.31 -8.85
C THR A 126 33.24 -47.52 -9.62
N LYS A 127 33.06 -47.55 -10.95
CA LYS A 127 33.54 -48.65 -11.80
C LYS A 127 35.06 -48.87 -11.74
N TRP A 128 35.84 -47.81 -11.62
CA TRP A 128 37.30 -47.89 -11.52
C TRP A 128 37.74 -48.30 -10.12
N TYR A 129 37.00 -47.87 -9.10
CA TYR A 129 37.21 -48.33 -7.73
C TYR A 129 37.01 -49.85 -7.61
N ILE A 130 35.88 -50.36 -8.09
CA ILE A 130 35.58 -51.80 -8.09
C ILE A 130 36.65 -52.57 -8.88
N GLY A 131 37.00 -52.08 -10.08
CA GLY A 131 38.06 -52.69 -10.90
C GLY A 131 39.43 -52.72 -10.21
N ALA A 132 39.77 -51.70 -9.43
CA ALA A 132 41.02 -51.65 -8.67
C ALA A 132 41.06 -52.76 -7.59
N PHE A 133 39.96 -52.98 -6.87
CA PHE A 133 39.86 -54.07 -5.89
C PHE A 133 39.89 -55.46 -6.53
N HIS A 134 39.35 -55.61 -7.74
CA HIS A 134 39.50 -56.86 -8.51
C HIS A 134 40.98 -57.14 -8.86
N ASN A 135 41.72 -56.12 -9.29
CA ASN A 135 43.16 -56.27 -9.56
C ASN A 135 43.93 -56.65 -8.29
N LEU A 136 43.62 -56.01 -7.16
CA LEU A 136 44.21 -56.39 -5.87
C LEU A 136 43.88 -57.84 -5.49
N GLN A 137 42.63 -58.27 -5.69
CA GLN A 137 42.21 -59.64 -5.42
C GLN A 137 42.99 -60.65 -6.26
N LEU A 138 43.22 -60.39 -7.56
CA LEU A 138 44.00 -61.26 -8.43
C LEU A 138 45.45 -61.41 -7.97
N GLU A 139 46.09 -60.31 -7.55
CA GLU A 139 47.47 -60.35 -7.05
C GLU A 139 47.57 -61.14 -5.74
N LEU A 140 46.61 -60.95 -4.83
CA LEU A 140 46.51 -61.75 -3.60
C LEU A 140 46.27 -63.23 -3.90
N GLN A 141 45.41 -63.55 -4.87
CA GLN A 141 45.15 -64.93 -5.26
C GLN A 141 46.41 -65.60 -5.86
N ARG A 142 47.13 -64.91 -6.74
CA ARG A 142 48.40 -65.40 -7.31
C ARG A 142 49.43 -65.70 -6.22
N MET A 143 49.52 -64.83 -5.22
CA MET A 143 50.39 -65.01 -4.05
C MET A 143 49.99 -66.27 -3.26
N ILE A 144 48.70 -66.44 -2.98
CA ILE A 144 48.16 -67.60 -2.25
C ILE A 144 48.45 -68.92 -3.00
N VAL A 145 48.25 -68.99 -4.32
CA VAL A 145 48.55 -70.20 -5.12
C VAL A 145 50.02 -70.60 -5.05
N LYS A 146 50.94 -69.61 -5.07
CA LYS A 146 52.39 -69.87 -5.01
C LYS A 146 52.80 -70.45 -3.66
N HIS A 147 52.21 -69.93 -2.58
CA HIS A 147 52.59 -70.26 -1.21
C HIS A 147 51.96 -71.57 -0.71
N PHE A 148 50.64 -71.71 -0.80
CA PHE A 148 49.93 -72.88 -0.30
C PHE A 148 49.99 -74.02 -1.32
N LYS A 149 50.27 -75.26 -0.86
CA LYS A 149 50.30 -76.45 -1.74
C LYS A 149 49.00 -77.26 -1.70
N SER A 150 48.20 -77.11 -0.64
CA SER A 150 46.91 -77.78 -0.49
C SER A 150 45.81 -77.01 -1.21
N GLY A 151 45.05 -77.69 -2.07
CA GLY A 151 43.88 -77.09 -2.74
C GLY A 151 42.81 -76.62 -1.75
N ASN A 152 42.67 -77.29 -0.59
CA ASN A 152 41.72 -76.89 0.43
C ASN A 152 42.15 -75.60 1.15
N GLU A 153 43.45 -75.44 1.43
CA GLU A 153 43.97 -74.22 2.07
C GLU A 153 43.88 -73.01 1.13
N GLN A 154 44.19 -73.22 -0.16
CA GLN A 154 44.01 -72.20 -1.20
C GLN A 154 42.55 -71.76 -1.30
N PHE A 155 41.60 -72.72 -1.32
CA PHE A 155 40.18 -72.44 -1.40
C PHE A 155 39.68 -71.60 -0.21
N LEU A 156 40.01 -72.00 1.03
CA LEU A 156 39.61 -71.26 2.24
C LEU A 156 40.21 -69.85 2.27
N ALA A 157 41.48 -69.70 1.90
CA ALA A 157 42.13 -68.39 1.81
C ALA A 157 41.48 -67.50 0.74
N PHE A 158 41.11 -68.05 -0.42
CA PHE A 158 40.37 -67.31 -1.45
C PHE A 158 38.99 -66.86 -0.98
N CYS A 159 38.26 -67.74 -0.28
CA CYS A 159 36.96 -67.41 0.28
C CYS A 159 37.06 -66.27 1.30
N ALA A 160 37.99 -66.38 2.25
CA ALA A 160 38.17 -65.36 3.29
C ALA A 160 38.56 -64.00 2.71
N VAL A 161 39.57 -63.96 1.81
CA VAL A 161 39.98 -62.72 1.13
C VAL A 161 38.86 -62.16 0.24
N GLY A 162 38.13 -63.03 -0.47
CA GLY A 162 37.02 -62.63 -1.32
C GLY A 162 35.87 -61.98 -0.54
N LYS A 163 35.46 -62.57 0.58
CA LYS A 163 34.45 -61.99 1.48
C LYS A 163 34.91 -60.64 2.02
N PHE A 164 36.16 -60.53 2.46
CA PHE A 164 36.66 -59.30 3.05
C PHE A 164 36.81 -58.15 2.04
N ILE A 165 37.31 -58.46 0.83
CA ILE A 165 37.34 -57.49 -0.28
C ILE A 165 35.93 -57.07 -0.66
N ASN A 166 34.97 -58.00 -0.68
CA ASN A 166 33.58 -57.66 -0.96
C ASN A 166 33.00 -56.72 0.11
N PHE A 167 33.29 -56.96 1.39
CA PHE A 167 32.90 -56.06 2.47
C PHE A 167 33.46 -54.64 2.29
N GLU A 168 34.76 -54.50 2.01
CA GLU A 168 35.39 -53.20 1.72
C GLU A 168 34.74 -52.49 0.51
N GLN A 169 34.37 -53.24 -0.53
CA GLN A 169 33.64 -52.69 -1.68
C GLN A 169 32.24 -52.18 -1.29
N GLN A 170 31.51 -52.88 -0.41
CA GLN A 170 30.19 -52.43 0.07
C GLN A 170 30.28 -51.09 0.82
N LEU A 171 31.27 -50.93 1.70
CA LEU A 171 31.46 -49.69 2.45
C LEU A 171 31.68 -48.47 1.55
N VAL A 172 32.35 -48.70 0.42
CA VAL A 172 32.62 -47.65 -0.54
C VAL A 172 31.38 -47.33 -1.35
N LEU A 173 30.65 -48.35 -1.83
CA LEU A 173 29.38 -48.17 -2.53
C LEU A 173 28.38 -47.35 -1.69
N GLU A 174 28.26 -47.66 -0.40
CA GLU A 174 27.43 -46.92 0.54
C GLU A 174 27.82 -45.43 0.61
N ALA A 175 29.12 -45.11 0.57
CA ALA A 175 29.58 -43.72 0.54
C ALA A 175 29.22 -42.99 -0.76
N TYR A 176 29.17 -43.67 -1.91
CA TYR A 176 28.68 -43.10 -3.17
C TYR A 176 27.16 -42.89 -3.13
N GLU A 177 26.41 -43.86 -2.60
CA GLU A 177 24.94 -43.75 -2.47
C GLU A 177 24.51 -42.61 -1.53
N GLU A 178 25.20 -42.45 -0.40
CA GLU A 178 24.94 -41.34 0.52
C GLU A 178 25.19 -39.98 -0.14
N GLU A 179 26.27 -39.88 -0.91
CA GLU A 179 26.60 -38.66 -1.64
C GLU A 179 25.57 -38.35 -2.73
N GLU A 180 25.12 -39.35 -3.49
CA GLU A 180 24.03 -39.19 -4.45
C GLU A 180 22.75 -38.70 -3.77
N ARG A 181 22.38 -39.30 -2.63
CA ARG A 181 21.20 -38.89 -1.86
C ARG A 181 21.33 -37.45 -1.38
N ARG A 182 22.52 -37.04 -0.92
CA ARG A 182 22.79 -35.66 -0.51
C ARG A 182 22.61 -34.68 -1.67
N ILE A 183 23.10 -35.02 -2.87
CA ILE A 183 22.95 -34.19 -4.07
C ILE A 183 21.46 -34.03 -4.41
N ARG A 184 20.70 -35.13 -4.45
CA ARG A 184 19.24 -35.10 -4.71
C ARG A 184 18.50 -34.21 -3.71
N LEU A 185 18.74 -34.41 -2.40
CA LEU A 185 18.08 -33.61 -1.34
C LEU A 185 18.45 -32.12 -1.41
N LYS A 186 19.70 -31.80 -1.77
CA LYS A 186 20.15 -30.42 -1.95
C LYS A 186 19.37 -29.74 -3.06
N PHE A 187 19.21 -30.39 -4.22
CA PHE A 187 18.47 -29.81 -5.35
C PHE A 187 16.97 -29.75 -5.10
N GLU A 188 16.38 -30.76 -4.46
CA GLU A 188 14.96 -30.76 -4.07
C GLU A 188 14.63 -29.58 -3.15
N LYS A 189 15.50 -29.30 -2.17
CA LYS A 189 15.33 -28.14 -1.28
C LYS A 189 15.39 -26.80 -2.03
N HIS A 190 16.24 -26.68 -3.05
CA HIS A 190 16.28 -25.48 -3.90
C HIS A 190 15.00 -25.35 -4.72
N LYS A 191 14.51 -26.46 -5.29
CA LYS A 191 13.23 -26.52 -6.01
C LYS A 191 12.06 -26.07 -5.13
N ASP A 192 11.94 -26.62 -3.93
CA ASP A 192 10.89 -26.25 -2.97
C ASP A 192 10.93 -24.77 -2.61
N THR A 193 12.13 -24.23 -2.38
CA THR A 193 12.32 -22.81 -2.05
C THR A 193 11.85 -21.92 -3.20
N TYR A 194 12.23 -22.27 -4.42
CA TYR A 194 11.84 -21.52 -5.62
C TYR A 194 10.32 -21.59 -5.87
N ILE A 195 9.71 -22.78 -5.77
CA ILE A 195 8.25 -22.95 -5.88
C ILE A 195 7.52 -22.13 -4.81
N GLY A 196 8.07 -22.08 -3.58
CA GLY A 196 7.55 -21.21 -2.51
C GLY A 196 7.58 -19.73 -2.88
N GLN A 197 8.67 -19.25 -3.48
CA GLN A 197 8.77 -17.86 -3.97
C GLN A 197 7.77 -17.55 -5.07
N VAL A 198 7.60 -18.46 -6.04
CA VAL A 198 6.61 -18.32 -7.12
C VAL A 198 5.18 -18.27 -6.55
N ARG A 199 4.86 -19.14 -5.58
CA ARG A 199 3.56 -19.13 -4.91
C ARG A 199 3.29 -17.81 -4.19
N HIS A 200 4.28 -17.26 -3.49
CA HIS A 200 4.17 -15.94 -2.86
C HIS A 200 3.96 -14.83 -3.89
N ALA A 201 4.67 -14.87 -5.02
CA ALA A 201 4.47 -13.91 -6.10
C ALA A 201 3.05 -13.97 -6.68
N LEU A 202 2.51 -15.16 -6.89
CA LEU A 202 1.12 -15.36 -7.37
C LEU A 202 0.08 -14.82 -6.38
N GLN A 203 0.26 -15.09 -5.07
CA GLN A 203 -0.62 -14.53 -4.03
C GLN A 203 -0.59 -13.00 -4.02
N ASN A 204 0.58 -12.39 -4.22
CA ASN A 204 0.69 -10.94 -4.31
C ASN A 204 -0.05 -10.38 -5.54
N ILE A 205 0.03 -11.06 -6.68
CA ILE A 205 -0.71 -10.68 -7.90
C ILE A 205 -2.22 -10.77 -7.65
N GLU A 206 -2.70 -11.88 -7.10
CA GLU A 206 -4.12 -12.07 -6.77
C GLU A 206 -4.64 -10.98 -5.82
N HIS A 207 -3.88 -10.67 -4.77
CA HIS A 207 -4.22 -9.60 -3.83
C HIS A 207 -4.27 -8.21 -4.49
N LEU A 208 -3.35 -7.93 -5.42
CA LEU A 208 -3.34 -6.68 -6.18
C LEU A 208 -4.57 -6.56 -7.07
N ILE A 209 -4.99 -7.65 -7.73
CA ILE A 209 -6.22 -7.68 -8.54
C ILE A 209 -7.43 -7.43 -7.65
N GLY A 210 -7.56 -8.14 -6.52
CA GLY A 210 -8.69 -7.95 -5.61
C GLY A 210 -8.79 -6.53 -5.05
N LYS A 211 -7.65 -5.91 -4.70
CA LYS A 211 -7.61 -4.50 -4.29
C LYS A 211 -8.03 -3.55 -5.41
N MET A 212 -7.65 -3.84 -6.65
CA MET A 212 -8.04 -3.05 -7.81
C MET A 212 -9.54 -3.12 -8.05
N GLU A 213 -10.13 -4.31 -8.03
CA GLU A 213 -11.58 -4.51 -8.19
C GLU A 213 -12.38 -3.73 -7.14
N GLN A 214 -11.97 -3.80 -5.87
CA GLN A 214 -12.59 -3.02 -4.80
C GLN A 214 -12.47 -1.51 -5.02
N SER A 215 -11.34 -1.04 -5.56
CA SER A 215 -11.12 0.38 -5.83
C SER A 215 -11.99 0.86 -6.99
N VAL A 216 -12.12 0.06 -8.06
CA VAL A 216 -13.02 0.32 -9.19
C VAL A 216 -14.47 0.40 -8.72
N GLN A 217 -14.92 -0.55 -7.89
CA GLN A 217 -16.29 -0.57 -7.38
C GLN A 217 -16.59 0.67 -6.51
N LYS A 218 -15.67 1.04 -5.61
CA LYS A 218 -15.81 2.25 -4.78
C LYS A 218 -15.90 3.51 -5.64
N ALA A 219 -15.03 3.62 -6.64
CA ALA A 219 -15.05 4.78 -7.52
C ALA A 219 -16.32 4.85 -8.37
N ALA A 220 -16.86 3.72 -8.85
CA ALA A 220 -18.13 3.71 -9.57
C ALA A 220 -19.29 4.23 -8.71
N VAL A 221 -19.39 3.78 -7.45
CA VAL A 221 -20.41 4.27 -6.51
C VAL A 221 -20.22 5.76 -6.20
N GLN A 222 -18.97 6.20 -6.01
CA GLN A 222 -18.66 7.62 -5.77
C GLN A 222 -19.01 8.49 -6.97
N SER A 223 -18.66 8.07 -8.19
CA SER A 223 -19.01 8.80 -9.41
C SER A 223 -20.52 8.97 -9.56
N GLN A 224 -21.30 7.89 -9.33
CA GLN A 224 -22.76 7.97 -9.38
C GLN A 224 -23.31 8.98 -8.35
N SER A 225 -22.75 8.97 -7.14
CA SER A 225 -23.15 9.92 -6.09
C SER A 225 -22.79 11.37 -6.47
N ILE A 226 -21.63 11.60 -7.09
CA ILE A 226 -21.23 12.93 -7.57
C ILE A 226 -22.17 13.40 -8.67
N GLU A 227 -22.56 12.50 -9.58
CA GLU A 227 -23.51 12.81 -10.66
C GLU A 227 -24.86 13.28 -10.10
N THR A 228 -25.43 12.53 -9.15
CA THR A 228 -26.68 12.92 -8.49
C THR A 228 -26.56 14.27 -7.76
N LEU A 229 -25.49 14.48 -7.00
CA LEU A 229 -25.26 15.76 -6.31
C LEU A 229 -25.05 16.93 -7.29
N THR A 230 -24.45 16.66 -8.44
CA THR A 230 -24.26 17.66 -9.50
C THR A 230 -25.59 18.05 -10.12
N ASP A 231 -26.48 17.10 -10.38
CA ASP A 231 -27.80 17.37 -10.92
C ASP A 231 -28.71 18.10 -9.92
N GLU A 232 -28.68 17.71 -8.64
CA GLU A 232 -29.35 18.46 -7.57
C GLU A 232 -28.80 19.88 -7.45
N GLY A 233 -27.47 20.03 -7.50
CA GLY A 233 -26.79 21.32 -7.50
C GLY A 233 -27.22 22.23 -8.66
N LYS A 234 -27.30 21.69 -9.89
CA LYS A 234 -27.82 22.40 -11.06
C LYS A 234 -29.26 22.85 -10.86
N PHE A 235 -30.11 21.96 -10.36
CA PHE A 235 -31.52 22.27 -10.08
C PHE A 235 -31.67 23.41 -9.05
N HIS A 236 -30.91 23.35 -7.95
CA HIS A 236 -30.91 24.40 -6.94
C HIS A 236 -30.36 25.73 -7.47
N SER A 237 -29.29 25.71 -8.26
CA SER A 237 -28.74 26.90 -8.91
C SER A 237 -29.76 27.56 -9.84
N ALA A 238 -30.44 26.77 -10.67
CA ALA A 238 -31.47 27.27 -11.58
C ALA A 238 -32.64 27.93 -10.82
N ARG A 239 -33.10 27.32 -9.71
CA ARG A 239 -34.12 27.94 -8.85
C ARG A 239 -33.64 29.23 -8.18
N SER A 240 -32.38 29.29 -7.77
CA SER A 240 -31.79 30.51 -7.20
C SER A 240 -31.74 31.64 -8.22
N LEU A 241 -31.34 31.33 -9.47
CA LEU A 241 -31.33 32.30 -10.58
C LEU A 241 -32.72 32.86 -10.87
N ASP A 242 -33.74 32.00 -10.91
CA ASP A 242 -35.13 32.42 -11.13
C ASP A 242 -35.64 33.32 -9.99
N ALA A 243 -35.39 32.93 -8.74
CA ALA A 243 -35.74 33.71 -7.56
C ALA A 243 -35.04 35.08 -7.55
N SER A 244 -33.77 35.16 -7.93
CA SER A 244 -33.03 36.42 -8.03
C SER A 244 -33.56 37.34 -9.12
N LYS A 245 -33.95 36.79 -10.29
CA LYS A 245 -34.62 37.60 -11.34
C LYS A 245 -35.95 38.14 -10.85
N SER A 246 -36.74 37.33 -10.17
CA SER A 246 -37.99 37.78 -9.55
C SER A 246 -37.75 38.86 -8.50
N GLY A 247 -36.68 38.72 -7.71
CA GLY A 247 -36.21 39.71 -6.75
C GLY A 247 -35.84 41.04 -7.39
N GLN A 248 -35.07 41.05 -8.49
CA GLN A 248 -34.75 42.28 -9.24
C GLN A 248 -36.01 43.01 -9.71
N LEU A 249 -36.97 42.29 -10.31
CA LEU A 249 -38.25 42.88 -10.73
C LEU A 249 -39.03 43.49 -9.55
N GLN A 250 -38.89 42.94 -8.34
CA GLN A 250 -39.51 43.49 -7.15
C GLN A 250 -38.80 44.75 -6.65
N VAL A 251 -37.47 44.78 -6.73
CA VAL A 251 -36.66 45.98 -6.44
C VAL A 251 -37.01 47.11 -7.41
N ASP A 252 -37.10 46.84 -8.72
CA ASP A 252 -37.48 47.83 -9.73
C ASP A 252 -38.85 48.46 -9.44
N ARG A 253 -39.84 47.62 -9.11
CA ARG A 253 -41.19 48.11 -8.75
C ARG A 253 -41.16 48.96 -7.49
N GLN A 254 -40.38 48.55 -6.51
CA GLN A 254 -40.28 49.28 -5.24
C GLN A 254 -39.54 50.61 -5.42
N SER A 255 -38.56 50.68 -6.32
CA SER A 255 -37.90 51.92 -6.74
C SER A 255 -38.90 52.89 -7.37
N GLY A 256 -39.75 52.40 -8.28
CA GLY A 256 -40.83 53.20 -8.84
C GLY A 256 -41.85 53.71 -7.79
N HIS A 257 -42.09 52.97 -6.71
CA HIS A 257 -42.90 53.47 -5.59
C HIS A 257 -42.20 54.62 -4.84
N MET A 258 -40.87 54.57 -4.66
CA MET A 258 -40.11 55.65 -4.03
C MET A 258 -40.12 56.92 -4.87
N ASP A 259 -39.97 56.80 -6.19
CA ASP A 259 -40.11 57.93 -7.11
C ASP A 259 -41.49 58.58 -7.00
N HIS A 260 -42.54 57.77 -6.91
CA HIS A 260 -43.90 58.26 -6.73
C HIS A 260 -44.09 58.99 -5.39
N ILE A 261 -43.58 58.42 -4.30
CA ILE A 261 -43.61 59.07 -2.98
C ILE A 261 -42.85 60.40 -3.01
N GLN A 262 -41.68 60.45 -3.65
CA GLN A 262 -40.91 61.68 -3.81
C GLN A 262 -41.69 62.75 -4.61
N ALA A 263 -42.43 62.35 -5.64
CA ALA A 263 -43.31 63.26 -6.38
C ALA A 263 -44.46 63.79 -5.50
N CYS A 264 -45.08 62.93 -4.69
CA CYS A 264 -46.10 63.35 -3.72
C CYS A 264 -45.55 64.33 -2.68
N ILE A 265 -44.34 64.11 -2.16
CA ILE A 265 -43.68 65.03 -1.23
C ILE A 265 -43.53 66.41 -1.86
N LYS A 266 -43.00 66.51 -3.09
CA LYS A 266 -42.85 67.78 -3.81
C LYS A 266 -44.19 68.51 -3.98
N GLN A 267 -45.27 67.78 -4.21
CA GLN A 267 -46.61 68.34 -4.31
C GLN A 267 -47.10 68.88 -2.95
N ILE A 268 -46.87 68.15 -1.85
CA ILE A 268 -47.22 68.61 -0.50
C ILE A 268 -46.42 69.87 -0.12
N GLU A 269 -45.12 69.90 -0.43
CA GLU A 269 -44.28 71.10 -0.21
C GLU A 269 -44.82 72.33 -0.96
N ALA A 270 -45.24 72.16 -2.23
CA ALA A 270 -45.86 73.23 -2.99
C ALA A 270 -47.16 73.73 -2.33
N SER A 271 -48.04 72.82 -1.89
CA SER A 271 -49.27 73.18 -1.16
C SER A 271 -48.99 73.85 0.18
N MET A 272 -47.92 73.48 0.90
CA MET A 272 -47.52 74.12 2.16
C MET A 272 -47.00 75.55 1.94
N ASN A 273 -46.32 75.81 0.83
CA ASN A 273 -45.89 77.16 0.43
C ASN A 273 -47.09 78.04 0.05
N GLU A 274 -48.07 77.50 -0.66
CA GLU A 274 -49.34 78.21 -0.93
C GLU A 274 -50.11 78.51 0.36
N LEU A 275 -50.23 77.53 1.26
CA LEU A 275 -50.88 77.71 2.56
C LEU A 275 -50.17 78.76 3.41
N THR A 276 -48.83 78.83 3.35
CA THR A 276 -48.04 79.87 4.01
C THR A 276 -48.42 81.26 3.48
N THR A 277 -48.47 81.40 2.16
CA THR A 277 -48.82 82.67 1.51
C THR A 277 -50.24 83.10 1.84
N LEU A 278 -51.18 82.16 1.86
CA LEU A 278 -52.58 82.42 2.22
C LEU A 278 -52.70 82.82 3.69
N SER A 279 -52.01 82.11 4.59
CA SER A 279 -52.01 82.40 6.03
C SER A 279 -51.49 83.80 6.32
N THR A 280 -50.36 84.22 5.71
CA THR A 280 -49.82 85.58 5.89
C THR A 280 -50.74 86.66 5.34
N GLN A 281 -51.40 86.43 4.19
CA GLN A 281 -52.42 87.34 3.67
C GLN A 281 -53.61 87.48 4.63
N PHE A 282 -54.05 86.38 5.26
CA PHE A 282 -55.11 86.43 6.27
C PHE A 282 -54.68 87.19 7.52
N GLU A 283 -53.42 87.06 7.98
CA GLU A 283 -52.90 87.87 9.09
C GLU A 283 -53.00 89.38 8.78
N GLU A 284 -52.62 89.79 7.57
CA GLU A 284 -52.73 91.19 7.13
C GLU A 284 -54.18 91.68 7.11
N VAL A 285 -55.11 90.88 6.57
CA VAL A 285 -56.53 91.21 6.54
C VAL A 285 -57.09 91.34 7.96
N VAL A 286 -56.77 90.40 8.84
CA VAL A 286 -57.20 90.43 10.25
C VAL A 286 -56.66 91.66 10.97
N ALA A 287 -55.41 92.06 10.70
CA ALA A 287 -54.82 93.27 11.24
C ALA A 287 -55.55 94.54 10.77
N ILE A 288 -55.87 94.64 9.48
CA ILE A 288 -56.64 95.75 8.91
C ILE A 288 -58.04 95.81 9.53
N VAL A 289 -58.75 94.68 9.62
CA VAL A 289 -60.10 94.64 10.22
C VAL A 289 -60.06 95.05 11.68
N LYS A 290 -59.05 94.61 12.44
CA LYS A 290 -58.83 95.03 13.83
C LYS A 290 -58.58 96.53 13.92
N GLN A 291 -57.76 97.11 13.04
CA GLN A 291 -57.50 98.54 12.98
C GLN A 291 -58.77 99.34 12.63
N ILE A 292 -59.57 98.87 11.68
CA ILE A 292 -60.86 99.48 11.32
C ILE A 292 -61.83 99.42 12.51
N ALA A 293 -61.91 98.29 13.21
CA ALA A 293 -62.73 98.15 14.40
C ALA A 293 -62.29 99.11 15.53
N ASP A 294 -60.98 99.28 15.74
CA ASP A 294 -60.43 100.25 16.69
C ASP A 294 -60.76 101.70 16.29
N GLN A 295 -60.58 102.06 15.01
CA GLN A 295 -60.95 103.39 14.49
C GLN A 295 -62.45 103.66 14.59
N THR A 296 -63.28 102.67 14.28
CA THR A 296 -64.75 102.77 14.35
C THR A 296 -65.22 102.92 15.79
N THR A 297 -64.54 102.28 16.74
CA THR A 297 -64.77 102.46 18.18
C THR A 297 -64.46 103.90 18.60
N LEU A 298 -63.39 104.50 18.09
CA LEU A 298 -63.04 105.91 18.35
C LEU A 298 -64.03 106.89 17.68
N LEU A 299 -64.40 106.65 16.43
CA LEU A 299 -65.38 107.45 15.69
C LEU A 299 -66.76 107.45 16.34
N SER A 300 -67.24 106.27 16.76
CA SER A 300 -68.50 106.13 17.47
C SER A 300 -68.47 106.76 18.87
N LEU A 301 -67.32 106.76 19.54
CA LEU A 301 -67.13 107.50 20.79
C LEU A 301 -67.26 109.01 20.56
N ASN A 302 -66.58 109.56 19.55
CA ASN A 302 -66.69 110.98 19.18
C ASN A 302 -68.13 111.35 18.79
N ALA A 303 -68.81 110.52 18.01
CA ALA A 303 -70.21 110.71 17.66
C ALA A 303 -71.14 110.65 18.89
N SER A 304 -70.85 109.79 19.87
CA SER A 304 -71.59 109.72 21.12
C SER A 304 -71.41 110.99 21.96
N ILE A 305 -70.21 111.57 21.97
CA ILE A 305 -69.91 112.85 22.65
C ILE A 305 -70.69 114.00 21.98
N GLU A 306 -70.62 114.12 20.66
CA GLU A 306 -71.32 115.17 19.90
C GLU A 306 -72.85 115.06 20.04
N ALA A 307 -73.37 113.83 20.05
CA ALA A 307 -74.78 113.57 20.29
C ALA A 307 -75.22 113.97 21.72
N ALA A 308 -74.36 113.82 22.72
CA ALA A 308 -74.61 114.32 24.07
C ALA A 308 -74.56 115.86 24.12
N GLN A 309 -73.70 116.48 23.30
CA GLN A 309 -73.50 117.92 23.22
C GLN A 309 -74.67 118.64 22.52
N ALA A 310 -75.37 117.97 21.60
CA ALA A 310 -76.58 118.46 20.93
C ALA A 310 -77.87 118.38 21.80
N GLY A 311 -77.79 117.88 23.04
CA GLY A 311 -78.92 117.83 23.98
C GLY A 311 -80.11 117.01 23.47
N ASP A 312 -81.33 117.54 23.56
CA ASP A 312 -82.56 116.82 23.20
C ASP A 312 -82.65 116.45 21.72
N TYR A 313 -81.98 117.22 20.83
CA TYR A 313 -81.93 116.95 19.38
C TYR A 313 -80.96 115.80 19.02
N GLY A 314 -80.07 115.40 19.93
CA GLY A 314 -79.05 114.37 19.70
C GLY A 314 -79.41 112.95 20.20
N ARG A 315 -80.52 112.76 20.92
CA ARG A 315 -80.89 111.46 21.55
C ARG A 315 -80.91 110.28 20.59
N GLY A 316 -81.48 110.45 19.39
CA GLY A 316 -81.52 109.38 18.38
C GLY A 316 -80.13 109.01 17.85
N PHE A 317 -79.26 110.02 17.68
CA PHE A 317 -77.88 109.83 17.26
C PHE A 317 -77.02 109.13 18.33
N ALA A 318 -77.24 109.43 19.61
CA ALA A 318 -76.51 108.80 20.71
C ALA A 318 -76.74 107.27 20.76
N VAL A 319 -77.98 106.82 20.51
CA VAL A 319 -78.31 105.39 20.46
C VAL A 319 -77.60 104.71 19.29
N VAL A 320 -77.61 105.33 18.11
CA VAL A 320 -76.92 104.79 16.93
C VAL A 320 -75.41 104.71 17.18
N ALA A 321 -74.82 105.75 17.77
CA ALA A 321 -73.39 105.78 18.10
C ALA A 321 -72.99 104.67 19.10
N ASP A 322 -73.79 104.41 20.15
CA ASP A 322 -73.54 103.30 21.08
C ASP A 322 -73.68 101.91 20.40
N GLN A 323 -74.64 101.75 19.48
CA GLN A 323 -74.77 100.51 18.70
C GLN A 323 -73.57 100.29 17.77
N VAL A 324 -73.09 101.33 17.09
CA VAL A 324 -71.88 101.26 16.25
C VAL A 324 -70.65 100.93 17.11
N ARG A 325 -70.52 101.51 18.31
CA ARG A 325 -69.44 101.20 19.25
C ARG A 325 -69.46 99.72 19.67
N LYS A 326 -70.62 99.20 20.08
CA LYS A 326 -70.77 97.79 20.46
C LYS A 326 -70.45 96.84 19.30
N LEU A 327 -70.89 97.19 18.09
CA LEU A 327 -70.56 96.41 16.89
C LEU A 327 -69.06 96.42 16.62
N ALA A 328 -68.39 97.57 16.74
CA ALA A 328 -66.95 97.71 16.55
C ALA A 328 -66.15 96.89 17.58
N ILE A 329 -66.53 96.91 18.87
CA ILE A 329 -65.92 96.06 19.91
C ILE A 329 -66.10 94.58 19.56
N LYS A 330 -67.32 94.16 19.17
CA LYS A 330 -67.58 92.77 18.79
C LYS A 330 -66.79 92.33 17.56
N THR A 331 -66.61 93.22 16.58
CA THR A 331 -65.74 92.99 15.42
C THR A 331 -64.28 92.82 15.84
N LYS A 332 -63.78 93.66 16.76
CA LYS A 332 -62.42 93.55 17.30
C LYS A 332 -62.18 92.20 17.99
N ASP A 333 -63.11 91.78 18.85
CA ASP A 333 -63.01 90.50 19.56
C ASP A 333 -63.09 89.32 18.59
N SER A 334 -63.94 89.40 17.57
CA SER A 334 -64.04 88.38 16.52
C SER A 334 -62.76 88.29 15.69
N SER A 335 -62.16 89.42 15.30
CA SER A 335 -60.86 89.46 14.63
C SER A 335 -59.74 88.89 15.50
N GLY A 336 -59.80 89.09 16.83
CA GLY A 336 -58.88 88.46 17.78
C GLY A 336 -58.97 86.93 17.75
N HIS A 337 -60.18 86.37 17.71
CA HIS A 337 -60.38 84.93 17.56
C HIS A 337 -59.85 84.40 16.22
N VAL A 338 -60.10 85.12 15.11
CA VAL A 338 -59.55 84.73 13.79
C VAL A 338 -58.03 84.78 13.80
N ALA A 339 -57.41 85.77 14.45
CA ALA A 339 -55.95 85.84 14.60
C ALA A 339 -55.39 84.60 15.33
N SER A 340 -56.08 84.12 16.38
CA SER A 340 -55.69 82.89 17.08
C SER A 340 -55.76 81.67 16.16
N LEU A 341 -56.84 81.51 15.38
CA LEU A 341 -56.97 80.40 14.43
C LEU A 341 -55.87 80.41 13.36
N VAL A 342 -55.49 81.60 12.88
CA VAL A 342 -54.38 81.74 11.92
C VAL A 342 -53.04 81.35 12.56
N SER A 343 -52.83 81.70 13.84
CA SER A 343 -51.66 81.26 14.60
C SER A 343 -51.61 79.73 14.78
N ASP A 344 -52.76 79.10 15.04
CA ASP A 344 -52.87 77.63 15.13
C ASP A 344 -52.57 76.95 13.78
N VAL A 345 -53.01 77.53 12.66
CA VAL A 345 -52.65 77.07 11.31
C VAL A 345 -51.14 77.14 11.08
N HIS A 346 -50.48 78.22 11.52
CA HIS A 346 -49.02 78.33 11.45
C HIS A 346 -48.30 77.27 12.30
N ALA A 347 -48.79 76.99 13.51
CA ALA A 347 -48.24 75.95 14.35
C ALA A 347 -48.39 74.57 13.71
N GLN A 348 -49.58 74.26 13.19
CA GLN A 348 -49.86 72.99 12.51
C GLN A 348 -48.99 72.82 11.24
N ARG A 349 -48.77 73.90 10.48
CA ARG A 349 -47.89 73.89 9.31
C ARG A 349 -46.47 73.45 9.65
N LYS A 350 -45.89 74.02 10.73
CA LYS A 350 -44.52 73.65 11.16
C LYS A 350 -44.40 72.17 11.53
N LEU A 351 -45.45 71.59 12.12
CA LEU A 351 -45.47 70.15 12.40
C LEU A 351 -45.44 69.33 11.10
N VAL A 352 -46.22 69.74 10.09
CA VAL A 352 -46.22 69.05 8.80
C VAL A 352 -44.89 69.22 8.05
N GLU A 353 -44.26 70.39 8.09
CA GLU A 353 -42.90 70.61 7.56
C GLU A 353 -41.88 69.65 8.17
N HIS A 354 -41.95 69.45 9.49
CA HIS A 354 -41.07 68.50 10.18
C HIS A 354 -41.34 67.04 9.73
N SER A 355 -42.60 66.62 9.67
CA SER A 355 -42.96 65.28 9.20
C SER A 355 -42.54 65.03 7.75
N ILE A 356 -42.62 66.04 6.88
CA ILE A 356 -42.12 65.91 5.50
C ILE A 356 -40.62 65.66 5.49
N SER A 357 -39.85 66.39 6.31
CA SER A 357 -38.40 66.17 6.41
C SER A 357 -38.05 64.74 6.84
N GLU A 358 -38.80 64.16 7.79
CA GLU A 358 -38.62 62.76 8.21
C GLU A 358 -38.95 61.78 7.07
N VAL A 359 -40.03 62.03 6.32
CA VAL A 359 -40.42 61.18 5.19
C VAL A 359 -39.39 61.25 4.06
N VAL A 360 -38.83 62.43 3.76
CA VAL A 360 -37.74 62.58 2.77
C VAL A 360 -36.54 61.72 3.16
N GLN A 361 -36.11 61.79 4.42
CA GLN A 361 -34.99 60.98 4.91
C GLN A 361 -35.28 59.47 4.82
N ALA A 362 -36.51 59.05 5.13
CA ALA A 362 -36.92 57.64 5.00
C ALA A 362 -36.93 57.16 3.54
N VAL A 363 -37.33 58.02 2.60
CA VAL A 363 -37.29 57.71 1.16
C VAL A 363 -35.86 57.60 0.66
N GLU A 364 -34.97 58.51 1.04
CA GLU A 364 -33.54 58.44 0.68
C GLU A 364 -32.89 57.15 1.19
N GLN A 365 -33.18 56.75 2.44
CA GLN A 365 -32.73 55.48 2.99
C GLN A 365 -33.33 54.28 2.24
N GLY A 366 -34.60 54.37 1.84
CA GLY A 366 -35.28 53.35 1.03
C GLY A 366 -34.60 53.13 -0.32
N ILE A 367 -34.27 54.22 -1.03
CA ILE A 367 -33.57 54.18 -2.33
C ILE A 367 -32.19 53.53 -2.17
N SER A 368 -31.39 53.96 -1.17
CA SER A 368 -30.06 53.38 -0.93
C SER A 368 -30.13 51.88 -0.58
N SER A 369 -31.16 51.47 0.18
CA SER A 369 -31.39 50.05 0.47
C SER A 369 -31.74 49.25 -0.79
N MET A 370 -32.43 49.84 -1.76
CA MET A 370 -32.79 49.19 -3.03
C MET A 370 -31.56 49.01 -3.93
N GLU A 371 -30.69 50.02 -4.04
CA GLU A 371 -29.43 49.90 -4.79
C GLU A 371 -28.54 48.77 -4.23
N THR A 372 -28.50 48.66 -2.90
CA THR A 372 -27.78 47.55 -2.24
C THR A 372 -28.42 46.20 -2.56
N MET A 373 -29.76 46.13 -2.57
CA MET A 373 -30.50 44.91 -2.88
C MET A 373 -30.34 44.48 -4.34
N GLU A 374 -30.34 45.43 -5.27
CA GLU A 374 -30.04 45.22 -6.69
C GLU A 374 -28.66 44.58 -6.88
N THR A 375 -27.63 45.18 -6.24
CA THR A 375 -26.26 44.65 -6.25
C THR A 375 -26.19 43.23 -5.70
N CYS A 376 -26.89 42.92 -4.60
CA CYS A 376 -26.95 41.57 -4.05
C CYS A 376 -27.57 40.57 -5.03
N PHE A 377 -28.66 40.93 -5.71
CA PHE A 377 -29.26 40.04 -6.70
C PHE A 377 -28.37 39.83 -7.92
N GLU A 378 -27.66 40.86 -8.40
CA GLU A 378 -26.67 40.74 -9.48
C GLU A 378 -25.54 39.77 -9.10
N GLN A 379 -25.04 39.85 -7.86
CA GLN A 379 -24.03 38.92 -7.36
C GLN A 379 -24.55 37.47 -7.33
N ILE A 380 -25.79 37.25 -6.89
CA ILE A 380 -26.39 35.90 -6.91
C ILE A 380 -26.54 35.39 -8.34
N LEU A 381 -26.94 36.24 -9.28
CA LEU A 381 -27.01 35.88 -10.71
C LEU A 381 -25.65 35.45 -11.25
N HIS A 382 -24.61 36.21 -10.92
CA HIS A 382 -23.24 35.87 -11.31
C HIS A 382 -22.81 34.53 -10.71
N PHE A 383 -23.02 34.31 -9.40
CA PHE A 383 -22.72 33.04 -8.76
C PHE A 383 -23.47 31.86 -9.36
N GLY A 384 -24.74 32.04 -9.74
CA GLY A 384 -25.51 30.98 -10.39
C GLY A 384 -24.94 30.56 -11.74
N GLN A 385 -24.46 31.51 -12.54
CA GLN A 385 -23.79 31.25 -13.83
C GLN A 385 -22.44 30.55 -13.64
N THR A 386 -21.64 31.00 -12.67
CA THR A 386 -20.36 30.35 -12.34
C THR A 386 -20.58 28.92 -11.86
N ASN A 387 -21.62 28.68 -11.03
CA ASN A 387 -21.97 27.34 -10.58
C ASN A 387 -22.37 26.43 -11.74
N GLU A 388 -23.12 26.94 -12.73
CA GLU A 388 -23.47 26.18 -13.93
C GLU A 388 -22.22 25.70 -14.70
N ALA A 389 -21.22 26.58 -14.85
CA ALA A 389 -19.93 26.21 -15.46
C ALA A 389 -19.19 25.15 -14.62
N HIS A 390 -19.10 25.34 -13.30
CA HIS A 390 -18.48 24.36 -12.40
C HIS A 390 -19.16 22.99 -12.45
N PHE A 391 -20.50 22.93 -12.52
CA PHE A 391 -21.21 21.66 -12.67
C PHE A 391 -20.91 20.98 -14.01
N GLY A 392 -20.70 21.75 -15.08
CA GLY A 392 -20.22 21.22 -16.36
C GLY A 392 -18.82 20.61 -16.27
N GLU A 393 -17.90 21.29 -15.58
CA GLU A 393 -16.55 20.77 -15.33
C GLU A 393 -16.55 19.52 -14.47
N ILE A 394 -17.36 19.47 -13.40
CA ILE A 394 -17.52 18.29 -12.55
C ILE A 394 -17.99 17.09 -13.39
N GLN A 395 -18.97 17.28 -14.26
CA GLN A 395 -19.48 16.20 -15.12
C GLN A 395 -18.44 15.68 -16.11
N SER A 396 -17.63 16.59 -16.68
CA SER A 396 -16.48 16.22 -17.53
C SER A 396 -15.44 15.43 -16.73
N ASN A 397 -15.08 15.90 -15.53
CA ASN A 397 -14.11 15.25 -14.66
C ASN A 397 -14.58 13.85 -14.25
N VAL A 398 -15.85 13.67 -13.90
CA VAL A 398 -16.44 12.36 -13.57
C VAL A 398 -16.35 11.41 -14.77
N SER A 399 -16.65 11.89 -15.97
CA SER A 399 -16.55 11.09 -17.20
C SER A 399 -15.11 10.66 -17.48
N GLN A 400 -14.15 11.57 -17.31
CA GLN A 400 -12.72 11.26 -17.48
C GLN A 400 -12.22 10.27 -16.41
N LEU A 401 -12.71 10.40 -15.18
CA LEU A 401 -12.39 9.51 -14.07
C LEU A 401 -12.86 8.08 -14.37
N HIS A 402 -14.05 7.90 -14.96
CA HIS A 402 -14.52 6.58 -15.42
C HIS A 402 -13.61 5.95 -16.47
N VAL A 403 -13.20 6.72 -17.48
CA VAL A 403 -12.30 6.23 -18.53
C VAL A 403 -10.95 5.83 -17.94
N SER A 404 -10.36 6.69 -17.10
CA SER A 404 -9.06 6.41 -16.48
C SER A 404 -9.07 5.16 -15.60
N ILE A 405 -10.15 4.94 -14.83
CA ILE A 405 -10.28 3.75 -13.99
C ILE A 405 -10.42 2.48 -14.83
N ALA A 406 -11.22 2.52 -15.89
CA ALA A 406 -11.37 1.37 -16.80
C ALA A 406 -10.04 1.01 -17.47
N GLU A 407 -9.27 2.01 -17.91
CA GLU A 407 -7.94 1.82 -18.49
C GLU A 407 -6.93 1.23 -17.48
N GLN A 408 -6.90 1.77 -16.26
CA GLN A 408 -6.03 1.25 -15.20
C GLN A 408 -6.39 -0.20 -14.83
N MET A 409 -7.68 -0.53 -14.74
CA MET A 409 -8.14 -1.89 -14.49
C MET A 409 -7.66 -2.85 -15.59
N LYS A 410 -7.83 -2.47 -16.85
CA LYS A 410 -7.35 -3.25 -18.00
C LYS A 410 -5.83 -3.43 -17.97
N ALA A 411 -5.08 -2.39 -17.63
CA ALA A 411 -3.63 -2.44 -17.55
C ALA A 411 -3.15 -3.41 -16.46
N VAL A 412 -3.73 -3.36 -15.26
CA VAL A 412 -3.35 -4.25 -14.15
C VAL A 412 -3.71 -5.70 -14.45
N VAL A 413 -4.90 -5.97 -15.00
CA VAL A 413 -5.30 -7.33 -15.37
C VAL A 413 -4.37 -7.89 -16.46
N SER A 414 -4.05 -7.10 -17.49
CA SER A 414 -3.12 -7.50 -18.54
C SER A 414 -1.72 -7.77 -17.99
N SER A 415 -1.21 -6.88 -17.14
CA SER A 415 0.11 -7.05 -16.51
C SER A 415 0.15 -8.26 -15.58
N ALA A 416 -0.93 -8.55 -14.87
CA ALA A 416 -1.03 -9.73 -14.03
C ALA A 416 -1.01 -11.01 -14.86
N ALA A 417 -1.79 -11.07 -15.95
CA ALA A 417 -1.79 -12.21 -16.86
C ALA A 417 -0.38 -12.48 -17.44
N ALA A 418 0.30 -11.43 -17.92
CA ALA A 418 1.67 -11.54 -18.42
C ALA A 418 2.66 -12.01 -17.35
N ALA A 419 2.55 -11.51 -16.11
CA ALA A 419 3.39 -11.93 -15.01
C ALA A 419 3.17 -13.40 -14.63
N ILE A 420 1.92 -13.87 -14.63
CA ILE A 420 1.58 -15.28 -14.39
C ILE A 420 2.18 -16.18 -15.47
N GLU A 421 2.02 -15.81 -16.75
CA GLU A 421 2.58 -16.58 -17.87
C GLU A 421 4.12 -16.64 -17.80
N GLN A 422 4.77 -15.52 -17.50
CA GLN A 422 6.22 -15.46 -17.33
C GLN A 422 6.68 -16.33 -16.16
N LEU A 423 6.01 -16.26 -15.01
CA LEU A 423 6.33 -17.09 -13.85
C LEU A 423 6.15 -18.58 -14.13
N ALA A 424 5.08 -18.96 -14.86
CA ALA A 424 4.85 -20.34 -15.26
C ALA A 424 5.98 -20.85 -16.17
N ALA A 425 6.37 -20.07 -17.20
CA ALA A 425 7.47 -20.42 -18.10
C ALA A 425 8.82 -20.50 -17.37
N GLN A 426 9.11 -19.54 -16.48
CA GLN A 426 10.33 -19.56 -15.66
C GLN A 426 10.36 -20.77 -14.72
N THR A 427 9.22 -21.16 -14.15
CA THR A 427 9.12 -22.34 -13.28
C THR A 427 9.40 -23.62 -14.05
N ALA A 428 8.78 -23.82 -15.21
CA ALA A 428 9.04 -24.98 -16.05
C ALA A 428 10.53 -25.08 -16.46
N ASN A 429 11.13 -23.96 -16.89
CA ASN A 429 12.55 -23.90 -17.25
C ASN A 429 13.47 -24.16 -16.05
N TYR A 430 13.10 -23.65 -14.86
CA TYR A 430 13.87 -23.85 -13.64
C TYR A 430 13.83 -25.31 -13.19
N GLU A 431 12.66 -25.95 -13.20
CA GLU A 431 12.50 -27.37 -12.88
C GLU A 431 13.34 -28.24 -13.81
N GLN A 432 13.25 -28.04 -15.12
CA GLN A 432 14.06 -28.77 -16.09
C GLN A 432 15.57 -28.54 -15.88
N SER A 433 15.98 -27.31 -15.57
CA SER A 433 17.38 -26.98 -15.31
C SER A 433 17.90 -27.65 -14.04
N ILE A 434 17.09 -27.71 -12.98
CA ILE A 434 17.45 -28.35 -11.71
C ILE A 434 17.53 -29.87 -11.87
N GLU A 435 16.59 -30.48 -12.58
CA GLU A 435 16.60 -31.92 -12.87
C GLU A 435 17.86 -32.29 -13.64
N LYS A 436 18.15 -31.58 -14.73
CA LYS A 436 19.38 -31.79 -15.50
C LYS A 436 20.66 -31.61 -14.68
N LYS A 437 20.74 -30.57 -13.84
CA LYS A 437 21.92 -30.36 -12.96
C LYS A 437 22.07 -31.47 -11.93
N THR A 438 20.95 -31.98 -11.42
CA THR A 438 20.94 -33.12 -10.49
C THR A 438 21.49 -34.36 -11.18
N GLU A 439 21.00 -34.67 -12.38
CA GLU A 439 21.49 -35.78 -13.18
C GLU A 439 22.96 -35.62 -13.57
N ASP A 440 23.40 -34.44 -14.00
CA ASP A 440 24.78 -34.16 -14.39
C ASP A 440 25.75 -34.36 -13.19
N GLU A 441 25.38 -33.90 -11.99
CA GLU A 441 26.21 -34.03 -10.78
C GLU A 441 26.26 -35.50 -10.30
N ILE A 442 25.14 -36.24 -10.38
CA ILE A 442 25.07 -37.68 -10.07
C ILE A 442 25.81 -38.53 -11.12
N THR A 443 25.72 -38.17 -12.38
CA THR A 443 26.41 -38.85 -13.47
C THR A 443 27.92 -38.68 -13.34
N THR A 444 28.36 -37.47 -12.96
CA THR A 444 29.76 -37.19 -12.66
C THR A 444 30.26 -38.05 -11.49
N LEU A 445 29.41 -38.26 -10.48
CA LEU A 445 29.68 -39.10 -9.32
C LEU A 445 29.79 -40.60 -9.66
N SER A 446 28.79 -41.15 -10.37
CA SER A 446 28.65 -42.60 -10.62
C SER A 446 29.46 -43.08 -11.83
N GLY A 447 29.79 -42.19 -12.76
CA GLY A 447 30.60 -42.51 -13.93
C GLY A 447 29.88 -43.24 -15.07
N HIS A 448 28.54 -43.17 -15.09
CA HIS A 448 27.68 -43.58 -16.20
C HIS A 448 27.70 -42.50 -17.29
N SER A 449 28.75 -42.52 -18.12
CA SER A 449 28.79 -41.72 -19.36
C SER A 449 28.25 -42.53 -20.51
#